data_AF-A0A2M7KWK8-F1
#
_entry.id   AF-A0A2M7KWK8-F1
#
_cell.length_a   1.000
_cell.length_b   1.000
_cell.length_c   1.000
_cell.angle_alpha   90.00
_cell.angle_beta   90.00
_cell.angle_gamma   90.00
#
_symmetry.space_group_name_H-M   'P 1'
#
loop_
_entity.id
_entity.type
_entity.pdbx_description
1 polymer ?
#
loop_
_entity_poly.entity_id
_entity_poly.type
_entity_poly.pdbx_seq_one_letter_code
_entity_poly.pdbx_strand_id
1 'polypeptide(L)'
;MGEVLRTDAVRPHALRRRTESADFVASHLQVDGDVRDCKAVERLSTAMLRLVFPDLARVDLDDFRRLCVEPARQARGMIRDQLRLRDPEYQAPPLAVEGVV
;
A
#
# COMPACT_ATOMS: atom_id res chain seq x y z
N MET A 1 -21.55 4.91 13.99
CA MET A 1 -20.59 3.80 13.82
C MET A 1 -19.20 4.41 13.79
N GLY A 2 -18.59 4.59 14.96
CA GLY A 2 -17.24 5.12 15.09
C GLY A 2 -16.37 4.00 15.62
N GLU A 3 -15.57 3.38 14.76
CA GLU A 3 -14.58 2.42 15.21
C GLU A 3 -13.45 3.21 15.88
N VAL A 4 -13.32 2.98 17.18
CA VAL A 4 -12.30 3.57 18.04
C VAL A 4 -10.95 3.06 17.52
N LEU A 5 -10.22 3.91 16.79
CA LEU A 5 -8.80 3.74 16.52
C LEU A 5 -8.10 3.68 17.88
N ARG A 6 -7.92 2.47 18.40
CA ARG A 6 -7.22 2.26 19.66
C ARG A 6 -5.77 2.67 19.47
N THR A 7 -5.41 3.78 20.10
CA THR A 7 -4.07 4.36 20.23
C THR A 7 -3.19 3.57 21.20
N ASP A 8 -3.39 2.25 21.31
CA ASP A 8 -2.44 1.37 21.98
C ASP A 8 -1.18 1.39 21.11
N ALA A 9 -0.09 1.98 21.59
CA ALA A 9 1.11 2.30 20.81
C ALA A 9 1.63 1.11 19.97
N VAL A 10 1.14 1.02 18.73
CA VAL A 10 1.57 0.03 17.75
C VAL A 10 3.01 0.36 17.40
N ARG A 11 3.98 -0.41 17.92
CA ARG A 11 5.39 -0.23 17.53
C ARG A 11 5.56 -0.69 16.07
N PRO A 12 5.84 0.21 15.12
CA PRO A 12 5.89 -0.16 13.70
C PRO A 12 6.95 -1.22 13.40
N HIS A 13 8.02 -1.24 14.21
CA HIS A 13 9.08 -2.24 14.10
C HIS A 13 8.62 -3.67 14.42
N ALA A 14 7.71 -3.84 15.38
CA ALA A 14 7.21 -5.17 15.75
C ALA A 14 6.33 -5.77 14.64
N LEU A 15 5.56 -4.93 13.96
CA LEU A 15 4.69 -5.33 12.84
C LEU A 15 5.45 -5.79 11.59
N ARG A 16 6.72 -5.40 11.45
CA ARG A 16 7.54 -5.80 10.29
C ARG A 16 7.76 -7.30 10.18
N ARG A 17 7.65 -8.04 11.29
CA ARG A 17 7.88 -9.49 11.33
C ARG A 17 6.67 -10.33 10.90
N ARG A 18 5.48 -9.72 10.75
CA ARG A 18 4.26 -10.41 10.32
C ARG A 18 4.24 -10.52 8.80
N THR A 19 4.38 -11.73 8.27
CA THR A 19 4.36 -11.98 6.80
C THR A 19 2.95 -12.05 6.26
N GLU A 20 1.98 -12.48 7.08
CA GLU A 20 0.54 -12.58 6.76
C GLU A 20 -0.02 -11.39 5.97
N SER A 21 0.35 -10.15 6.32
CA SER A 21 -0.14 -8.95 5.63
C SER A 21 0.51 -8.77 4.25
N ALA A 22 1.76 -9.21 4.10
CA ALA A 22 2.45 -9.19 2.82
C ALA A 22 1.90 -10.28 1.89
N ASP A 23 1.63 -11.47 2.43
CA ASP A 23 0.98 -12.56 1.72
C ASP A 23 -0.42 -12.15 1.24
N PHE A 24 -1.21 -11.49 2.09
CA PHE A 24 -2.53 -10.95 1.73
C PHE A 24 -2.45 -9.94 0.59
N VAL A 25 -1.50 -8.98 0.65
CA VAL A 25 -1.34 -8.01 -0.44
C VAL A 25 -0.94 -8.70 -1.72
N ALA A 26 0.01 -9.65 -1.68
CA ALA A 26 0.45 -10.36 -2.87
C ALA A 26 -0.67 -11.17 -3.54
N SER A 27 -1.65 -11.67 -2.78
CA SER A 27 -2.78 -12.43 -3.33
C SER A 27 -3.93 -11.55 -3.82
N HIS A 28 -4.12 -10.35 -3.28
CA HIS A 28 -5.28 -9.49 -3.57
C HIS A 28 -4.94 -8.20 -4.34
N LEU A 29 -3.68 -7.91 -4.62
CA LEU A 29 -3.25 -6.71 -5.35
C LEU A 29 -2.52 -7.07 -6.64
N GLN A 30 -3.07 -6.64 -7.77
CA GLN A 30 -2.39 -6.69 -9.06
C GLN A 30 -2.03 -5.27 -9.52
N VAL A 31 -0.73 -5.04 -9.74
CA VAL A 31 -0.17 -3.76 -10.17
C VAL A 31 0.67 -3.95 -11.42
N ASP A 32 0.48 -3.07 -12.39
CA ASP A 32 1.26 -3.04 -13.62
C ASP A 32 1.98 -1.67 -13.78
N GLY A 33 3.18 -1.71 -14.33
CA GLY A 33 4.03 -0.54 -14.53
C GLY A 33 5.50 -0.79 -14.21
N ASP A 34 6.23 0.29 -13.90
CA ASP A 34 7.65 0.19 -13.52
C ASP A 34 7.81 -0.70 -12.28
N VAL A 35 8.70 -1.69 -12.35
CA VAL A 35 8.90 -2.69 -11.29
C VAL A 35 9.23 -2.05 -9.95
N ARG A 36 9.90 -0.89 -9.91
CA ARG A 36 10.20 -0.16 -8.67
C ARG A 36 8.96 0.49 -8.11
N ASP A 37 8.07 1.00 -8.96
CA ASP A 37 6.79 1.56 -8.56
C ASP A 37 5.88 0.46 -8.00
N CYS A 38 5.73 -0.67 -8.71
CA CYS A 38 4.93 -1.80 -8.26
C CYS A 38 5.39 -2.29 -6.88
N LYS A 39 6.69 -2.57 -6.72
CA LYS A 39 7.26 -2.98 -5.43
C LYS A 39 7.16 -1.92 -4.33
N ALA A 40 7.08 -0.64 -4.68
CA ALA A 40 6.88 0.42 -3.70
C ALA A 40 5.43 0.47 -3.22
N VAL A 41 4.47 0.35 -4.15
CA VAL A 41 3.04 0.31 -3.84
C VAL A 41 2.71 -0.91 -3.00
N GLU A 42 3.16 -2.11 -3.37
CA GLU A 42 2.95 -3.33 -2.57
C GLU A 42 3.44 -3.17 -1.12
N ARG A 43 4.64 -2.61 -0.93
CA ARG A 43 5.23 -2.39 0.40
C ARG A 43 4.47 -1.34 1.22
N LEU A 44 4.02 -0.27 0.56
CA LEU A 44 3.22 0.78 1.19
C LEU A 44 1.84 0.23 1.58
N SER A 45 1.16 -0.48 0.68
CA SER A 45 -0.10 -1.17 0.95
C SER A 45 0.03 -2.15 2.11
N THR A 46 1.12 -2.93 2.13
CA THR A 46 1.43 -3.85 3.25
C THR A 46 1.61 -3.10 4.57
N ALA A 47 2.33 -1.97 4.56
CA ALA A 47 2.54 -1.17 5.75
C ALA A 47 1.23 -0.54 6.25
N MET A 48 0.39 -0.03 5.35
CA MET A 48 -0.92 0.52 5.67
C MET A 48 -1.86 -0.55 6.23
N LEU A 49 -1.91 -1.73 5.59
CA LEU A 49 -2.70 -2.87 6.05
C LEU A 49 -2.36 -3.25 7.49
N ARG A 50 -1.06 -3.32 7.82
CA ARG A 50 -0.59 -3.62 9.18
C ARG A 50 -0.95 -2.55 10.22
N LEU A 51 -1.10 -1.29 9.80
CA LEU A 51 -1.42 -0.18 10.70
C LEU A 51 -2.93 -0.03 10.92
N VAL A 52 -3.70 -0.20 9.84
CA VAL A 52 -5.15 0.04 9.83
C VAL A 52 -5.91 -1.20 10.27
N PHE A 53 -5.42 -2.40 9.94
CA PHE A 53 -6.09 -3.66 10.21
C PHE A 53 -5.23 -4.55 11.13
N PRO A 54 -5.51 -4.56 12.44
CA PRO A 54 -4.81 -5.42 13.39
C PRO A 54 -5.15 -6.92 13.21
N ASP A 55 -6.28 -7.20 12.56
CA ASP A 55 -6.80 -8.54 12.28
C ASP A 55 -7.21 -8.65 10.81
N LEU A 56 -6.58 -9.56 10.05
CA LEU A 56 -6.78 -9.70 8.61
C LEU A 56 -8.11 -10.38 8.24
N ALA A 57 -8.75 -11.11 9.15
CA ALA A 57 -9.97 -11.84 8.85
C ALA A 57 -11.19 -10.91 8.68
N ARG A 58 -11.05 -9.63 9.04
CA ARG A 58 -12.12 -8.62 8.98
C ARG A 58 -11.91 -7.60 7.87
N VAL A 59 -10.90 -7.80 7.04
CA VAL A 59 -10.57 -6.88 5.93
C VAL A 59 -11.57 -7.10 4.80
N ASP A 60 -12.37 -6.08 4.52
CA ASP A 60 -13.16 -6.01 3.30
C ASP A 60 -12.29 -5.50 2.13
N LEU A 61 -12.53 -6.01 0.91
CA LEU A 61 -11.70 -5.66 -0.26
C LEU A 61 -11.88 -4.20 -0.71
N ASP A 62 -13.07 -3.61 -0.54
CA ASP A 62 -13.29 -2.19 -0.83
C ASP A 62 -12.53 -1.31 0.17
N ASP A 63 -12.61 -1.65 1.46
CA ASP A 63 -11.84 -0.95 2.49
C ASP A 63 -10.33 -1.13 2.31
N PHE A 64 -9.85 -2.32 1.94
CA PHE A 64 -8.46 -2.55 1.58
C PHE A 64 -8.03 -1.64 0.41
N ARG A 65 -8.83 -1.59 -0.66
CA ARG A 65 -8.56 -0.71 -1.81
C ARG A 65 -8.51 0.75 -1.39
N ARG A 66 -9.51 1.21 -0.64
CA ARG A 66 -9.71 2.63 -0.28
C ARG A 66 -8.72 3.12 0.78
N LEU A 67 -8.38 2.29 1.76
CA LEU A 67 -7.58 2.67 2.91
C LEU A 67 -6.10 2.29 2.78
N CYS A 68 -5.76 1.31 1.94
CA CYS A 68 -4.37 0.85 1.77
C CYS A 68 -3.85 1.08 0.35
N VAL A 69 -4.53 0.57 -0.67
CA VAL A 69 -4.01 0.58 -2.05
C VAL A 69 -3.99 1.99 -2.65
N GLU A 70 -5.11 2.70 -2.61
CA GLU A 70 -5.23 4.03 -3.21
C GLU A 70 -4.31 5.06 -2.54
N PRO A 71 -4.22 5.12 -1.19
CA PRO A 71 -3.26 5.99 -0.53
C PRO A 71 -1.80 5.60 -0.81
N ALA A 72 -1.47 4.30 -0.91
CA ALA A 72 -0.14 3.84 -1.27
C ALA A 72 0.27 4.27 -2.69
N ARG A 73 -0.65 4.13 -3.65
CA ARG A 73 -0.49 4.59 -5.02
C ARG A 73 -0.31 6.10 -5.08
N GLN A 74 -1.14 6.86 -4.38
CA GLN A 74 -1.02 8.33 -4.35
C GLN A 74 0.32 8.78 -3.77
N ALA A 75 0.74 8.19 -2.64
CA ALA A 75 2.03 8.49 -2.04
C ALA A 75 3.20 8.17 -2.98
N ARG A 76 3.15 7.03 -3.68
CA ARG A 76 4.17 6.68 -4.69
C ARG A 76 4.15 7.63 -5.89
N GLY A 77 2.96 8.02 -6.35
CA GLY A 77 2.78 9.00 -7.42
C GLY A 77 3.44 10.34 -7.09
N MET A 78 3.21 10.87 -5.89
CA MET A 78 3.85 12.10 -5.42
C MET A 78 5.38 12.00 -5.44
N ILE A 79 5.95 10.88 -4.96
CA ILE A 79 7.39 10.66 -4.99
C ILE A 79 7.91 10.61 -6.43
N ARG A 80 7.19 9.92 -7.34
CA ARG A 80 7.54 9.84 -8.76
C ARG A 80 7.53 11.22 -9.40
N ASP A 81 6.54 12.06 -9.10
CA ASP A 81 6.48 13.43 -9.60
C ASP A 81 7.65 14.28 -9.11
N GLN A 82 8.08 14.12 -7.86
CA GLN A 82 9.29 14.77 -7.37
C GLN A 82 10.56 14.27 -8.08
N LEU A 83 10.63 12.97 -8.38
CA LEU A 83 11.76 12.39 -9.13
C LEU A 83 11.80 12.89 -10.57
N ARG A 84 10.64 13.03 -11.24
CA ARG A 84 10.53 13.56 -12.61
C ARG A 84 11.12 14.94 -12.79
N LEU A 85 11.05 15.78 -11.74
CA LEU A 85 11.63 17.13 -11.77
C LEU A 85 13.17 17.10 -11.77
N ARG A 86 13.78 16.02 -11.26
CA ARG A 86 15.22 15.89 -11.09
C ARG A 86 15.87 14.95 -12.10
N ASP A 87 15.12 13.95 -12.57
CA ASP A 87 15.64 12.86 -13.35
C ASP A 87 14.67 12.52 -14.51
N PRO A 88 15.14 12.66 -15.78
CA PRO A 88 14.31 12.40 -16.95
C PRO A 88 13.91 10.92 -17.11
N GLU A 89 14.56 9.97 -16.42
CA GLU A 89 14.19 8.56 -16.41
C GLU A 89 12.73 8.35 -15.97
N TYR A 90 12.21 9.20 -15.09
CA TYR A 90 10.87 9.05 -14.52
C TYR A 90 9.75 9.64 -15.37
N GLN A 91 10.03 10.14 -16.57
CA GLN A 91 9.03 10.74 -17.46
C GLN A 91 7.99 9.75 -18.00
N ALA A 92 8.26 8.44 -17.90
CA ALA A 92 7.35 7.38 -18.34
C ALA A 92 5.99 7.43 -17.59
N PRO A 93 4.91 6.89 -18.18
CA PRO A 93 3.57 6.97 -17.61
C PRO A 93 3.49 6.32 -16.20
N PRO A 94 2.63 6.85 -15.32
CA PRO A 94 2.49 6.36 -13.95
C PRO A 94 1.86 4.97 -13.88
N LEU A 95 2.06 4.32 -12.74
CA LEU A 95 1.55 2.98 -12.43
C LEU A 95 0.03 2.83 -12.56
N ALA A 96 -0.39 1.71 -13.16
CA ALA A 96 -1.78 1.30 -13.29
C ALA A 96 -2.11 0.21 -12.27
N VAL A 97 -3.18 0.40 -11.51
CA VAL A 97 -3.76 -0.65 -10.67
C VAL A 97 -4.82 -1.37 -11.49
N GLU A 98 -4.53 -2.61 -11.88
CA GLU A 98 -5.42 -3.39 -12.73
C GLU A 98 -6.62 -3.95 -11.96
N GLY A 99 -6.47 -4.16 -10.65
CA GLY A 99 -7.58 -4.56 -9.78
C GLY A 99 -7.14 -4.93 -8.36
N VAL A 100 -8.14 -4.97 -7.47
CA VAL A 100 -8.08 -5.72 -6.22
C VAL A 100 -8.90 -6.98 -6.46
N VAL A 101 -8.26 -8.14 -6.37
CA VAL A 101 -8.81 -9.46 -6.75
C VAL A 101 -9.16 -10.24 -5.49
#